data_AF-A0A8K0MDK6-F1
#
_entry.id   AF-A0A8K0MDK6-F1
#
_cell.length_a   1.000
_cell.length_b   1.000
_cell.length_c   1.000
_cell.angle_alpha   90.00
_cell.angle_beta   90.00
_cell.angle_gamma   90.00
#
_symmetry.space_group_name_H-M   'P 1'
#
loop_
_entity.id
_entity.type
_entity.pdbx_description
1 polymer ?
#
loop_
_entity_poly.entity_id
_entity_poly.type
_entity_poly.pdbx_seq_one_letter_code
_entity_poly.pdbx_strand_id
1 'polypeptide(L)'
;MLFRPLLSLLCLICAVGAIPTHELVDRNLEKRINPSLAKFNRNLPGAPEQMMRFLHAWTEVVLMMKIVHNQPDKELYNKVFAKWFNSGDLLYVEGVFSRLVGAENQADPGKPTGSDLLRHIKLVNEEHVHFPNDCVDKTVGAFIRSSDDGNSALLRICDLGWAQPLISELDCDRVGDNVNALMNTLPALIIHELTHWRQIGEPIIGAKIVDHGAAGYGPLNCRKIVGTSIAPVVNADSYAWFANEYYWSISCKKEYKDPTTNRNYGICPVDEDATGGAGCTVQ
;
A
#
# COMPACT_ATOMS: atom_id res chain seq x y z
N MET A 1 -0.15 69.54 -17.52
CA MET A 1 1.14 68.94 -17.11
C MET A 1 0.85 67.48 -16.77
N LEU A 2 1.00 66.55 -17.73
CA LEU A 2 2.15 65.61 -17.84
C LEU A 2 2.42 64.95 -16.48
N PHE A 3 2.07 63.68 -16.21
CA PHE A 3 2.65 62.46 -16.80
C PHE A 3 1.77 61.22 -16.55
N ARG A 4 1.65 60.35 -17.57
CA ARG A 4 1.63 58.87 -17.50
C ARG A 4 3.02 58.42 -18.01
N PRO A 5 3.45 57.14 -17.95
CA PRO A 5 3.06 55.98 -17.11
C PRO A 5 4.29 55.25 -16.53
N LEU A 6 4.11 54.21 -15.71
CA LEU A 6 5.05 53.08 -15.67
C LEU A 6 4.34 51.81 -15.18
N LEU A 7 3.92 50.99 -16.14
CA LEU A 7 3.67 49.57 -15.95
C LEU A 7 5.01 48.92 -15.56
N SER A 8 5.07 48.25 -14.41
CA SER A 8 6.09 47.24 -14.15
C SER A 8 5.42 45.88 -14.11
N LEU A 9 5.59 45.17 -15.23
CA LEU A 9 5.31 43.77 -15.43
C LEU A 9 6.35 42.96 -14.63
N LEU A 10 5.98 42.38 -13.50
CA LEU A 10 6.82 41.35 -12.87
C LEU A 10 6.31 39.97 -13.31
N CYS A 11 7.02 39.41 -14.29
CA CYS A 11 7.04 37.98 -14.57
C CYS A 11 7.49 37.24 -13.31
N LEU A 12 6.57 36.58 -12.61
CA LEU A 12 6.93 35.55 -11.65
C LEU A 12 7.29 34.29 -12.45
N ILE A 13 8.59 34.06 -12.59
CA ILE A 13 9.15 32.88 -13.24
C ILE A 13 8.77 31.65 -12.39
N CYS A 14 8.02 30.73 -13.01
CA CYS A 14 7.84 29.38 -12.53
C CYS A 14 9.19 28.67 -12.48
N ALA A 15 9.82 28.64 -11.31
CA ALA A 15 10.88 27.68 -11.02
C ALA A 15 10.21 26.34 -10.70
N VAL A 16 9.88 25.57 -11.76
CA VAL A 16 9.69 24.13 -11.63
C VAL A 16 11.08 23.56 -11.34
N GLY A 17 11.42 23.49 -10.05
CA GLY A 17 12.57 22.71 -9.60
C GLY A 17 12.27 21.26 -9.93
N ALA A 18 12.84 20.75 -11.01
CA ALA A 18 12.95 19.33 -11.24
C ALA A 18 13.62 18.72 -10.01
N ILE A 19 12.90 17.88 -9.28
CA ILE A 19 13.48 17.06 -8.23
C ILE A 19 14.46 16.13 -8.95
N PRO A 20 15.76 16.13 -8.61
CA PRO A 20 16.70 15.22 -9.23
C PRO A 20 16.38 13.81 -8.71
N THR A 21 15.62 13.05 -9.49
CA THR A 21 15.51 11.61 -9.32
C THR A 21 16.69 10.98 -10.05
N HIS A 22 17.36 10.03 -9.40
CA HIS A 22 18.56 9.31 -9.84
C HIS A 22 19.91 9.97 -9.58
N GLU A 23 20.27 10.16 -8.31
CA GLU A 23 21.67 10.02 -7.90
C GLU A 23 21.77 9.29 -6.56
N LEU A 24 22.41 8.10 -6.61
CA LEU A 24 23.04 7.37 -5.50
C LEU A 24 22.14 6.99 -4.31
N VAL A 25 21.62 5.75 -4.37
CA VAL A 25 21.27 4.99 -3.15
C VAL A 25 22.56 4.76 -2.37
N ASP A 26 22.88 5.70 -1.48
CA ASP A 26 23.96 5.58 -0.51
C ASP A 26 23.74 4.30 0.32
N ARG A 27 24.78 3.47 0.51
CA ARG A 27 24.74 2.28 1.37
C ARG A 27 24.29 2.61 2.81
N ASN A 28 24.32 3.89 3.21
CA ASN A 28 23.78 4.36 4.48
C ASN A 28 22.25 4.52 4.51
N LEU A 29 21.58 4.71 3.36
CA LEU A 29 20.11 4.73 3.28
C LEU A 29 19.53 3.34 3.55
N GLU A 30 20.16 2.28 3.04
CA GLU A 30 19.73 0.89 3.28
C GLU A 30 19.70 0.49 4.77
N LYS A 31 20.52 1.12 5.63
CA LYS A 31 20.51 0.88 7.08
C LYS A 31 19.32 1.55 7.80
N ARG A 32 18.62 2.46 7.12
CA ARG A 32 17.53 3.28 7.69
C ARG A 32 16.19 3.06 6.99
N ILE A 33 16.19 2.33 5.88
CA ILE A 33 14.95 1.95 5.20
C ILE A 33 14.32 0.80 5.98
N ASN A 34 13.05 0.98 6.31
CA ASN A 34 12.19 -0.09 6.75
C ASN A 34 11.48 -0.63 5.50
N PRO A 35 11.16 -1.93 5.41
CA PRO A 35 11.74 -3.06 6.11
C PRO A 35 13.25 -3.21 5.84
N SER A 36 13.91 -4.00 6.68
CA SER A 36 15.33 -4.32 6.52
C SER A 36 15.59 -5.16 5.26
N LEU A 37 16.56 -4.75 4.45
CA LEU A 37 17.04 -5.52 3.29
C LEU A 37 18.20 -6.47 3.63
N ALA A 38 18.53 -6.65 4.91
CA ALA A 38 19.71 -7.41 5.35
C ALA A 38 19.69 -8.91 4.97
N LYS A 39 18.51 -9.45 4.63
CA LYS A 39 18.30 -10.85 4.22
C LYS A 39 17.94 -11.00 2.74
N PHE A 40 17.99 -9.93 1.96
CA PHE A 40 17.72 -9.97 0.54
C PHE A 40 18.96 -10.44 -0.25
N ASN A 41 18.85 -11.55 -0.98
CA ASN A 41 19.96 -12.06 -1.78
C ASN A 41 20.06 -11.30 -3.10
N ARG A 42 21.09 -10.44 -3.20
CA ARG A 42 21.35 -9.60 -4.38
C ARG A 42 21.96 -10.34 -5.57
N ASN A 43 22.38 -11.58 -5.38
CA ASN A 43 23.04 -12.38 -6.41
C ASN A 43 22.04 -13.20 -7.24
N LEU A 44 20.75 -13.19 -6.90
CA LEU A 44 19.73 -13.85 -7.70
C LEU A 44 19.43 -13.06 -8.99
N PRO A 45 19.06 -13.74 -10.09
CA PRO A 45 18.56 -13.07 -11.29
C PRO A 45 17.37 -12.16 -10.97
N GLY A 46 17.36 -10.93 -11.50
CA GLY A 46 16.29 -9.95 -11.27
C GLY A 46 16.27 -9.29 -9.89
N ALA A 47 17.20 -9.66 -8.99
CA ALA A 47 17.24 -9.10 -7.64
C ALA A 47 17.47 -7.58 -7.60
N PRO A 48 18.37 -6.98 -8.43
CA PRO A 48 18.51 -5.52 -8.47
C PRO A 48 17.21 -4.80 -8.84
N GLU A 49 16.48 -5.29 -9.83
CA GLU A 49 15.21 -4.73 -10.30
C GLU A 49 14.11 -4.86 -9.24
N GLN A 50 13.97 -6.05 -8.64
CA GLN A 50 13.05 -6.28 -7.53
C GLN A 50 13.35 -5.38 -6.32
N MET A 51 14.63 -5.22 -5.98
CA MET A 51 15.03 -4.35 -4.88
C MET A 51 14.66 -2.89 -5.16
N MET A 52 14.94 -2.38 -6.36
CA MET A 52 14.56 -1.01 -6.74
C MET A 52 13.04 -0.82 -6.77
N ARG A 53 12.29 -1.78 -7.34
CA ARG A 53 10.83 -1.76 -7.35
C ARG A 53 10.26 -1.75 -5.93
N PHE A 54 10.82 -2.56 -5.04
CA PHE A 54 10.43 -2.57 -3.63
C PHE A 54 10.71 -1.25 -2.91
N LEU A 55 11.89 -0.65 -3.12
CA LEU A 55 12.23 0.63 -2.51
C LEU A 55 11.27 1.75 -2.95
N HIS A 56 10.86 1.73 -4.23
CA HIS A 56 9.85 2.64 -4.73
C HIS A 56 8.48 2.37 -4.10
N ALA A 57 8.03 1.10 -4.16
CA ALA A 57 6.77 0.68 -3.54
C ALA A 57 6.72 1.05 -2.05
N TRP A 58 7.82 0.91 -1.32
CA TRP A 58 7.85 1.24 0.11
C TRP A 58 7.61 2.73 0.38
N THR A 59 8.15 3.61 -0.46
CA THR A 59 7.88 5.04 -0.35
C THR A 59 6.39 5.32 -0.52
N GLU A 60 5.74 4.63 -1.45
CA GLU A 60 4.29 4.70 -1.68
C GLU A 60 3.48 4.06 -0.54
N VAL A 61 3.95 2.96 0.06
CA VAL A 61 3.37 2.35 1.27
C VAL A 61 3.31 3.37 2.40
N VAL A 62 4.45 4.03 2.69
CA VAL A 62 4.52 5.07 3.73
C VAL A 62 3.59 6.23 3.41
N LEU A 63 3.53 6.67 2.15
CA LEU A 63 2.61 7.72 1.72
C LEU A 63 1.15 7.34 1.99
N MET A 64 0.72 6.13 1.57
CA MET A 64 -0.64 5.64 1.78
C MET A 64 -0.99 5.56 3.27
N MET A 65 -0.13 4.92 4.07
CA MET A 65 -0.35 4.78 5.51
C MET A 65 -0.48 6.16 6.18
N LYS A 66 0.33 7.14 5.78
CA LYS A 66 0.26 8.51 6.32
C LYS A 66 -0.97 9.27 5.85
N ILE A 67 -1.41 9.11 4.60
CA ILE A 67 -2.67 9.73 4.14
C ILE A 67 -3.84 9.19 4.96
N VAL A 68 -3.92 7.86 5.13
CA VAL A 68 -4.96 7.22 5.94
C VAL A 68 -4.88 7.69 7.39
N HIS A 69 -3.69 7.70 8.00
CA HIS A 69 -3.52 8.15 9.38
C HIS A 69 -3.84 9.63 9.56
N ASN A 70 -3.40 10.52 8.67
CA ASN A 70 -3.58 11.96 8.84
C ASN A 70 -4.99 12.45 8.49
N GLN A 71 -5.74 11.68 7.70
CA GLN A 71 -7.13 11.97 7.35
C GLN A 71 -7.35 13.40 6.83
N PRO A 72 -6.63 13.84 5.77
CA PRO A 72 -6.68 15.22 5.29
C PRO A 72 -8.08 15.68 4.87
N ASP A 73 -8.97 14.74 4.56
CA ASP A 73 -10.41 14.94 4.43
C ASP A 73 -11.14 13.94 5.33
N LYS A 74 -11.58 14.40 6.51
CA LYS A 74 -12.27 13.57 7.52
C LYS A 74 -13.66 13.13 7.06
N GLU A 75 -14.35 13.93 6.25
CA GLU A 75 -15.68 13.56 5.75
C GLU A 75 -15.54 12.39 4.77
N LEU A 76 -14.65 12.52 3.79
CA LEU A 76 -14.34 11.46 2.85
C LEU A 76 -13.77 10.23 3.55
N TYR A 77 -12.91 10.40 4.56
CA TYR A 77 -12.38 9.29 5.36
C TYR A 77 -13.52 8.46 5.97
N ASN A 78 -14.46 9.12 6.65
CA ASN A 78 -15.59 8.44 7.27
C ASN A 78 -16.49 7.74 6.24
N LYS A 79 -16.72 8.36 5.08
CA LYS A 79 -17.50 7.75 3.98
C LYS A 79 -16.83 6.50 3.44
N VAL A 80 -15.52 6.54 3.18
CA VAL A 80 -14.77 5.37 2.69
C VAL A 80 -14.64 4.31 3.79
N PHE A 81 -14.41 4.72 5.04
CA PHE A 81 -14.30 3.81 6.19
C PHE A 81 -15.56 2.95 6.36
N ALA A 82 -16.75 3.56 6.31
CA ALA A 82 -18.03 2.87 6.47
C ALA A 82 -18.30 1.82 5.40
N LYS A 83 -17.54 1.84 4.30
CA LYS A 83 -17.62 0.85 3.25
C LYS A 83 -16.83 -0.43 3.57
N TRP A 84 -15.77 -0.36 4.37
CA TRP A 84 -14.82 -1.45 4.60
C TRP A 84 -14.85 -2.00 6.03
N PHE A 85 -15.40 -1.24 6.96
CA PHE A 85 -15.40 -1.55 8.38
C PHE A 85 -16.75 -1.20 9.03
N ASN A 86 -17.06 -1.84 10.16
CA ASN A 86 -18.20 -1.45 10.96
C ASN A 86 -17.90 -0.15 11.72
N SER A 87 -18.92 0.62 12.09
CA SER A 87 -18.75 1.88 12.83
C SER A 87 -17.97 1.71 14.15
N GLY A 88 -18.15 0.56 14.83
CA GLY A 88 -17.41 0.21 16.06
C GLY A 88 -15.93 -0.08 15.85
N ASP A 89 -15.48 -0.27 14.60
CA ASP A 89 -14.10 -0.65 14.28
C ASP A 89 -13.16 0.57 14.20
N LEU A 90 -13.70 1.80 14.23
CA LEU A 90 -12.97 3.02 13.88
C LEU A 90 -11.69 3.22 14.70
N LEU A 91 -11.79 3.13 16.03
CA LEU A 91 -10.63 3.32 16.90
C LEU A 91 -9.57 2.24 16.73
N TYR A 92 -9.98 1.02 16.37
CA TYR A 92 -9.05 -0.07 16.12
C TYR A 92 -8.29 0.14 14.82
N VAL A 93 -8.99 0.52 13.75
CA VAL A 93 -8.38 0.78 12.44
C VAL A 93 -7.46 1.99 12.51
N GLU A 94 -7.89 3.09 13.14
CA GLU A 94 -7.03 4.25 13.41
C GLU A 94 -5.79 3.85 14.23
N GLY A 95 -5.96 3.00 15.26
CA GLY A 95 -4.85 2.46 16.05
C GLY A 95 -3.86 1.63 15.25
N VAL A 96 -4.33 0.82 14.30
CA VAL A 96 -3.47 0.04 13.39
C VAL A 96 -2.65 0.97 12.49
N PHE A 97 -3.27 1.94 11.82
CA PHE A 97 -2.55 2.87 10.95
C PHE A 97 -1.60 3.78 11.73
N SER A 98 -2.01 4.27 12.90
CA SER A 98 -1.14 5.01 13.83
C SER A 98 0.11 4.20 14.19
N ARG A 99 -0.07 2.91 14.52
CA ARG A 99 1.04 2.02 14.84
C ARG A 99 1.94 1.72 13.65
N LEU A 100 1.39 1.62 12.44
CA LEU A 100 2.15 1.46 11.19
C LEU A 100 2.99 2.69 10.87
N VAL A 101 2.47 3.90 11.06
CA VAL A 101 3.24 5.14 10.83
C VAL A 101 4.13 5.52 12.02
N GLY A 102 3.93 4.88 13.17
CA GLY A 102 4.69 5.14 14.39
C GLY A 102 4.28 6.45 15.07
N ALA A 103 2.99 6.76 15.02
CA ALA A 103 2.38 7.89 15.71
C ALA A 103 1.97 7.50 17.14
N GLU A 104 2.03 8.45 18.07
CA GLU A 104 1.54 8.26 19.43
C GLU A 104 0.02 8.39 19.54
N ASN A 105 -0.58 9.21 18.66
CA ASN A 105 -2.02 9.50 18.61
C ASN A 105 -2.39 10.12 17.25
N GLN A 106 -3.68 10.45 17.08
CA GLN A 106 -4.22 10.99 15.83
C GLN A 106 -3.66 12.38 15.44
N ALA A 107 -3.13 13.17 16.39
CA ALA A 107 -2.55 14.47 16.11
C ALA A 107 -1.04 14.39 15.74
N ASP A 108 -0.39 13.27 16.04
CA ASP A 108 0.97 12.99 15.63
C ASP A 108 0.97 12.44 14.20
N PRO A 109 1.61 13.11 13.21
CA PRO A 109 1.60 12.66 11.82
C PRO A 109 2.45 11.40 11.55
N GLY A 110 3.09 10.85 12.59
CA GLY A 110 3.95 9.69 12.51
C GLY A 110 5.28 9.97 11.81
N LYS A 111 6.12 8.95 11.77
CA LYS A 111 7.51 9.05 11.29
C LYS A 111 7.57 9.16 9.76
N PRO A 112 8.59 9.84 9.20
CA PRO A 112 8.77 9.96 7.75
C PRO A 112 8.98 8.64 7.02
N THR A 113 9.45 7.60 7.71
CA THR A 113 9.80 6.28 7.15
C THR A 113 8.88 5.16 7.66
N GLY A 114 7.74 5.52 8.24
CA GLY A 114 6.90 4.60 9.01
C GLY A 114 7.50 4.24 10.38
N SER A 115 6.78 3.39 11.12
CA SER A 115 7.13 2.99 12.48
C SER A 115 8.49 2.30 12.57
N ASP A 116 9.20 2.56 13.67
CA ASP A 116 10.44 1.84 13.98
C ASP A 116 10.24 0.33 14.12
N LEU A 117 9.01 -0.11 14.41
CA LEU A 117 8.67 -1.53 14.45
C LEU A 117 8.94 -2.21 13.10
N LEU A 118 8.73 -1.50 11.99
CA LEU A 118 8.86 -2.04 10.64
C LEU A 118 10.31 -2.41 10.29
N ARG A 119 11.31 -1.90 11.03
CA ARG A 119 12.72 -2.31 10.87
C ARG A 119 12.95 -3.78 11.22
N HIS A 120 12.05 -4.36 12.01
CA HIS A 120 12.10 -5.77 12.40
C HIS A 120 11.46 -6.67 11.34
N ILE A 121 10.89 -6.12 10.28
CA ILE A 121 10.50 -6.89 9.11
C ILE A 121 11.73 -6.96 8.19
N LYS A 122 12.01 -8.16 7.66
CA LYS A 122 13.13 -8.44 6.76
C LYS A 122 12.55 -8.85 5.42
N LEU A 123 12.87 -8.11 4.36
CA LEU A 123 12.53 -8.54 3.01
C LEU A 123 13.44 -9.71 2.60
N VAL A 124 12.84 -10.79 2.12
CA VAL A 124 13.54 -11.97 1.59
C VAL A 124 13.04 -12.27 0.18
N ASN A 125 13.94 -12.73 -0.69
CA ASN A 125 13.62 -13.21 -2.04
C ASN A 125 13.98 -14.70 -2.24
N GLU A 126 14.75 -15.27 -1.32
CA GLU A 126 15.03 -16.70 -1.27
C GLU A 126 13.93 -17.49 -0.58
N GLU A 127 13.88 -18.77 -0.90
CA GLU A 127 13.08 -19.73 -0.17
C GLU A 127 13.62 -19.91 1.24
N HIS A 128 12.71 -19.89 2.22
CA HIS A 128 13.07 -20.10 3.60
C HIS A 128 12.92 -21.58 3.95
N VAL A 129 13.91 -22.15 4.65
CA VAL A 129 13.91 -23.57 5.03
C VAL A 129 12.66 -24.01 5.80
N HIS A 130 12.10 -23.12 6.64
CA HIS A 130 10.89 -23.41 7.42
C HIS A 130 9.59 -23.19 6.64
N PHE A 131 9.65 -22.56 5.48
CA PHE A 131 8.49 -22.26 4.65
C PHE A 131 8.79 -22.55 3.17
N PRO A 132 9.10 -23.83 2.85
CA PRO A 132 9.36 -24.20 1.48
C PRO A 132 8.06 -24.10 0.68
N ASN A 133 8.17 -23.64 -0.56
CA ASN A 133 7.11 -23.50 -1.54
C ASN A 133 6.09 -22.37 -1.34
N ASP A 134 6.32 -21.42 -0.43
CA ASP A 134 5.34 -20.33 -0.17
C ASP A 134 5.07 -19.41 -1.39
N CYS A 135 5.93 -19.40 -2.42
CA CYS A 135 5.70 -18.71 -3.70
C CYS A 135 5.50 -19.68 -4.90
N VAL A 136 5.30 -20.97 -4.66
CA VAL A 136 5.06 -21.94 -5.76
C VAL A 136 3.63 -21.84 -6.28
N ASP A 137 2.68 -21.50 -5.40
CA ASP A 137 1.33 -21.17 -5.81
C ASP A 137 1.31 -19.80 -6.51
N LYS A 138 0.99 -19.80 -7.80
CA LYS A 138 0.93 -18.59 -8.64
C LYS A 138 -0.21 -17.64 -8.25
N THR A 139 -1.07 -18.03 -7.32
CA THR A 139 -2.16 -17.19 -6.79
C THR A 139 -1.75 -16.37 -5.57
N VAL A 140 -0.56 -16.62 -5.01
CA VAL A 140 -0.05 -15.87 -3.85
C VAL A 140 0.69 -14.62 -4.32
N GLY A 141 0.25 -13.44 -3.85
CA GLY A 141 0.91 -12.17 -4.15
C GLY A 141 2.14 -11.93 -3.27
N ALA A 142 1.98 -12.10 -1.97
CA ALA A 142 3.03 -11.95 -0.98
C ALA A 142 2.65 -12.76 0.27
N PHE A 143 3.57 -12.82 1.23
CA PHE A 143 3.27 -13.28 2.57
C PHE A 143 4.21 -12.65 3.60
N ILE A 144 3.73 -12.54 4.83
CA ILE A 144 4.57 -12.29 6.01
C ILE A 144 4.51 -13.46 6.99
N ARG A 145 5.67 -13.80 7.58
CA ARG A 145 5.77 -14.80 8.66
C ARG A 145 6.58 -14.24 9.81
N SER A 146 6.17 -14.50 11.04
CA SER A 146 7.05 -14.28 12.19
C SER A 146 8.29 -15.14 12.04
N SER A 147 9.46 -14.58 12.37
CA SER A 147 10.69 -15.34 12.45
C SER A 147 10.76 -16.13 13.76
N ASP A 148 11.72 -17.04 13.86
CA ASP A 148 11.92 -17.90 15.05
C ASP A 148 12.19 -17.10 16.33
N ASP A 149 12.69 -15.87 16.23
CA ASP A 149 12.91 -14.98 17.39
C ASP A 149 11.63 -14.38 17.96
N GLY A 150 10.48 -14.56 17.31
CA GLY A 150 9.16 -14.03 17.68
C GLY A 150 9.02 -12.50 17.63
N ASN A 151 10.11 -11.78 17.34
CA ASN A 151 10.21 -10.32 17.42
C ASN A 151 10.51 -9.67 16.07
N SER A 152 10.86 -10.46 15.07
CA SER A 152 11.01 -10.06 13.68
C SER A 152 10.08 -10.86 12.77
N ALA A 153 9.92 -10.38 11.55
CA ALA A 153 9.15 -11.07 10.52
C ALA A 153 9.90 -11.10 9.20
N LEU A 154 9.55 -12.07 8.36
CA LEU A 154 10.04 -12.22 7.01
C LEU A 154 8.90 -11.84 6.07
N LEU A 155 9.11 -10.82 5.25
CA LEU A 155 8.21 -10.44 4.16
C LEU A 155 8.79 -10.98 2.87
N ARG A 156 7.98 -11.69 2.08
CA ARG A 156 8.34 -12.13 0.74
C ARG A 156 7.25 -11.74 -0.24
N ILE A 157 7.67 -11.23 -1.39
CA ILE A 157 6.78 -10.91 -2.52
C ILE A 157 7.01 -12.00 -3.58
N CYS A 158 5.92 -12.59 -4.05
CA CYS A 158 5.92 -13.64 -5.07
C CYS A 158 5.67 -13.02 -6.47
N ASP A 159 5.73 -13.84 -7.52
CA ASP A 159 5.62 -13.37 -8.91
C ASP A 159 4.37 -12.53 -9.17
N LEU A 160 3.22 -12.95 -8.62
CA LEU A 160 1.96 -12.21 -8.75
C LEU A 160 2.01 -10.84 -8.05
N GLY A 161 2.73 -10.73 -6.93
CA GLY A 161 2.94 -9.47 -6.24
C GLY A 161 3.86 -8.53 -7.01
N TRP A 162 4.94 -9.06 -7.59
CA TRP A 162 5.84 -8.27 -8.44
C TRP A 162 5.16 -7.73 -9.70
N ALA A 163 4.16 -8.46 -10.21
CA ALA A 163 3.33 -8.04 -11.34
C ALA A 163 2.29 -6.96 -11.00
N GLN A 164 2.07 -6.64 -9.71
CA GLN A 164 1.15 -5.56 -9.36
C GLN A 164 1.76 -4.20 -9.71
N PRO A 165 0.94 -3.24 -10.18
CA PRO A 165 1.42 -1.90 -10.48
C PRO A 165 1.86 -1.16 -9.21
N LEU A 166 2.78 -0.23 -9.37
CA LEU A 166 3.01 0.85 -8.41
C LEU A 166 1.90 1.90 -8.55
N ILE A 167 1.74 2.74 -7.54
CA ILE A 167 0.81 3.88 -7.62
C ILE A 167 1.25 4.85 -8.72
N SER A 168 2.56 5.14 -8.78
CA SER A 168 3.18 6.00 -9.79
C SER A 168 3.05 5.50 -11.24
N GLU A 169 2.65 4.25 -11.44
CA GLU A 169 2.42 3.65 -12.77
C GLU A 169 0.95 3.82 -13.23
N LEU A 170 0.09 4.39 -12.39
CA LEU A 170 -1.33 4.57 -12.62
C LEU A 170 -1.73 6.04 -12.55
N ASP A 171 -2.82 6.38 -13.21
CA ASP A 171 -3.48 7.68 -13.12
C ASP A 171 -4.97 7.52 -12.83
N CYS A 172 -5.64 8.63 -12.54
CA CYS A 172 -7.06 8.66 -12.17
C CYS A 172 -8.00 8.17 -13.27
N ASP A 173 -7.59 8.26 -14.54
CA ASP A 173 -8.39 7.81 -15.68
C ASP A 173 -8.26 6.30 -15.83
N ARG A 174 -7.04 5.75 -15.69
CA ARG A 174 -6.77 4.30 -15.71
C ARG A 174 -7.46 3.58 -14.57
N VAL A 175 -7.50 4.19 -13.38
CA VAL A 175 -8.19 3.61 -12.22
C VAL A 175 -9.72 3.60 -12.43
N GLY A 176 -10.29 4.48 -13.27
CA GLY A 176 -11.72 4.48 -13.59
C GLY A 176 -12.60 4.99 -12.44
N ASP A 177 -13.88 4.63 -12.41
CA ASP A 177 -14.86 5.19 -11.45
C ASP A 177 -15.34 4.21 -10.36
N ASN A 178 -14.96 2.95 -10.47
CA ASN A 178 -15.32 1.89 -9.53
C ASN A 178 -14.06 1.39 -8.82
N VAL A 179 -14.20 0.95 -7.58
CA VAL A 179 -13.15 0.14 -6.94
C VAL A 179 -12.93 -1.12 -7.79
N ASN A 180 -11.68 -1.38 -8.19
CA ASN A 180 -11.36 -2.49 -9.10
C ASN A 180 -9.92 -2.98 -8.93
N ALA A 181 -9.58 -4.05 -9.67
CA ALA A 181 -8.28 -4.73 -9.62
C ALA A 181 -7.07 -3.80 -9.83
N LEU A 182 -7.17 -2.76 -10.65
CA LEU A 182 -6.05 -1.84 -10.90
C LEU A 182 -5.68 -1.04 -9.65
N MET A 183 -6.60 -0.84 -8.72
CA MET A 183 -6.26 -0.24 -7.43
C MET A 183 -5.44 -1.17 -6.55
N ASN A 184 -5.40 -2.48 -6.83
CA ASN A 184 -4.60 -3.44 -6.05
C ASN A 184 -3.10 -3.31 -6.39
N THR A 185 -2.50 -2.24 -5.91
CA THR A 185 -1.10 -1.92 -6.17
C THR A 185 -0.15 -2.72 -5.28
N LEU A 186 1.12 -2.84 -5.66
CA LEU A 186 2.14 -3.46 -4.82
C LEU A 186 2.22 -2.82 -3.41
N PRO A 187 2.13 -1.48 -3.25
CA PRO A 187 2.00 -0.87 -1.94
C PRO A 187 0.82 -1.37 -1.10
N ALA A 188 -0.35 -1.54 -1.71
CA ALA A 188 -1.52 -2.04 -1.00
C ALA A 188 -1.35 -3.50 -0.55
N LEU A 189 -0.77 -4.33 -1.43
CA LEU A 189 -0.40 -5.70 -1.08
C LEU A 189 0.60 -5.72 0.08
N ILE A 190 1.58 -4.82 0.11
CA ILE A 190 2.49 -4.72 1.25
C ILE A 190 1.72 -4.32 2.52
N ILE A 191 0.79 -3.34 2.46
CA ILE A 191 -0.04 -2.96 3.61
C ILE A 191 -0.85 -4.16 4.13
N HIS A 192 -1.46 -4.94 3.24
CA HIS A 192 -2.14 -6.19 3.57
C HIS A 192 -1.22 -7.08 4.41
N GLU A 193 -0.02 -7.38 3.92
CA GLU A 193 0.94 -8.20 4.64
C GLU A 193 1.38 -7.61 5.98
N LEU A 194 1.64 -6.30 6.04
CA LEU A 194 2.03 -5.66 7.30
C LEU A 194 0.99 -5.87 8.41
N THR A 195 -0.29 -5.94 8.07
CA THR A 195 -1.36 -6.13 9.06
C THR A 195 -1.38 -7.53 9.68
N HIS A 196 -0.92 -8.56 8.96
CA HIS A 196 -0.79 -9.92 9.50
C HIS A 196 0.29 -10.04 10.58
N TRP A 197 1.28 -9.15 10.58
CA TRP A 197 2.33 -9.24 11.59
C TRP A 197 1.75 -8.92 12.96
N ARG A 198 1.80 -9.92 13.86
CA ARG A 198 1.23 -9.86 15.22
C ARG A 198 1.53 -8.55 15.93
N GLN A 199 2.75 -8.01 15.77
CA GLN A 199 3.18 -6.79 16.43
C GLN A 199 2.45 -5.53 15.95
N ILE A 200 1.64 -5.58 14.90
CA ILE A 200 0.84 -4.47 14.38
C ILE A 200 -0.59 -4.55 14.91
N GLY A 201 -1.40 -5.50 14.45
CA GLY A 201 -2.83 -5.53 14.75
C GLY A 201 -3.21 -6.02 16.15
N GLU A 202 -2.56 -7.10 16.61
CA GLU A 202 -3.02 -7.82 17.81
C GLU A 202 -2.97 -6.98 19.10
N PRO A 203 -1.94 -6.16 19.38
CA PRO A 203 -1.92 -5.28 20.54
C PRO A 203 -3.03 -4.21 20.57
N ILE A 204 -3.61 -3.89 19.40
CA ILE A 204 -4.64 -2.86 19.25
C ILE A 204 -6.04 -3.48 19.31
N ILE A 205 -6.25 -4.56 18.56
CA ILE A 205 -7.56 -5.19 18.37
C ILE A 205 -7.83 -6.27 19.42
N GLY A 206 -6.78 -6.84 20.03
CA GLY A 206 -6.88 -8.02 20.89
C GLY A 206 -7.06 -9.33 20.12
N ALA A 207 -6.94 -9.31 18.80
CA ALA A 207 -7.07 -10.48 17.92
C ALA A 207 -6.09 -10.40 16.75
N LYS A 208 -5.77 -11.57 16.16
CA LYS A 208 -4.95 -11.64 14.95
C LYS A 208 -5.75 -11.13 13.75
N ILE A 209 -5.09 -10.36 12.90
CA ILE A 209 -5.59 -10.03 11.57
C ILE A 209 -5.17 -11.16 10.63
N VAL A 210 -6.13 -11.78 9.95
CA VAL A 210 -5.97 -12.98 9.14
C VAL A 210 -6.63 -12.83 7.77
N ASP A 211 -6.36 -13.78 6.89
CA ASP A 211 -7.13 -13.95 5.66
C ASP A 211 -8.36 -14.80 5.95
N HIS A 212 -9.55 -14.28 5.65
CA HIS A 212 -10.80 -15.05 5.76
C HIS A 212 -11.10 -15.90 4.50
N GLY A 213 -10.04 -16.34 3.82
CA GLY A 213 -10.12 -17.08 2.56
C GLY A 213 -10.99 -16.36 1.52
N ALA A 214 -11.69 -17.14 0.70
CA ALA A 214 -12.53 -16.59 -0.37
C ALA A 214 -13.63 -15.62 0.12
N ALA A 215 -14.04 -15.67 1.39
CA ALA A 215 -15.08 -14.78 1.91
C ALA A 215 -14.57 -13.37 2.27
N GLY A 216 -13.28 -13.23 2.56
CA GLY A 216 -12.65 -11.94 2.93
C GLY A 216 -11.62 -11.44 1.93
N TYR A 217 -11.47 -12.09 0.78
CA TYR A 217 -10.49 -11.72 -0.25
C TYR A 217 -11.23 -11.16 -1.47
N GLY A 218 -10.91 -9.95 -1.88
CA GLY A 218 -11.59 -9.24 -2.97
C GLY A 218 -12.18 -7.93 -2.50
N PRO A 219 -12.21 -6.86 -3.33
CA PRO A 219 -12.92 -5.65 -2.94
C PRO A 219 -14.41 -5.97 -2.74
N LEU A 220 -15.03 -6.76 -3.63
CA LEU A 220 -16.45 -7.09 -3.52
C LEU A 220 -16.76 -7.96 -2.29
N ASN A 221 -15.90 -8.90 -1.93
CA ASN A 221 -16.05 -9.74 -0.74
C ASN A 221 -15.78 -8.97 0.55
N CYS A 222 -14.72 -8.17 0.60
CA CYS A 222 -14.42 -7.27 1.72
C CYS A 222 -15.58 -6.29 2.01
N ARG A 223 -16.25 -5.77 0.97
CA ARG A 223 -17.47 -4.97 1.16
C ARG A 223 -18.61 -5.77 1.79
N LYS A 224 -18.78 -7.03 1.37
CA LYS A 224 -19.89 -7.88 1.82
C LYS A 224 -19.74 -8.39 3.24
N ILE A 225 -18.54 -8.41 3.81
CA ILE A 225 -18.36 -8.87 5.21
C ILE A 225 -18.76 -7.80 6.23
N VAL A 226 -18.88 -6.53 5.84
CA VAL A 226 -19.40 -5.48 6.74
C VAL A 226 -20.84 -5.81 7.16
N GLY A 227 -21.12 -5.76 8.46
CA GLY A 227 -22.41 -6.15 9.02
C GLY A 227 -22.69 -7.66 9.07
N THR A 228 -21.69 -8.52 8.78
CA THR A 228 -21.81 -9.98 8.88
C THR A 228 -21.14 -10.53 10.15
N SER A 229 -21.09 -11.86 10.29
CA SER A 229 -20.38 -12.54 11.37
C SER A 229 -18.84 -12.51 11.23
N ILE A 230 -18.33 -12.24 10.03
CA ILE A 230 -16.89 -12.02 9.81
C ILE A 230 -16.60 -10.57 10.16
N ALA A 231 -15.83 -10.34 11.22
CA ALA A 231 -15.46 -9.00 11.64
C ALA A 231 -14.42 -8.40 10.67
N PRO A 232 -14.72 -7.31 9.93
CA PRO A 232 -13.79 -6.74 8.95
C PRO A 232 -12.48 -6.25 9.59
N VAL A 233 -12.53 -5.82 10.86
CA VAL A 233 -11.35 -5.39 11.63
C VAL A 233 -10.27 -6.47 11.79
N VAL A 234 -10.61 -7.76 11.63
CA VAL A 234 -9.63 -8.86 11.65
C VAL A 234 -9.32 -9.41 10.26
N ASN A 235 -9.75 -8.74 9.18
CA ASN A 235 -9.46 -9.13 7.80
C ASN A 235 -8.38 -8.23 7.17
N ALA A 236 -7.24 -8.78 6.77
CA ALA A 236 -6.12 -8.00 6.22
C ALA A 236 -6.49 -7.23 4.95
N ASP A 237 -7.25 -7.87 4.05
CA ASP A 237 -7.64 -7.27 2.78
C ASP A 237 -8.56 -6.05 2.97
N SER A 238 -9.35 -5.98 4.05
CA SER A 238 -10.14 -4.79 4.39
C SER A 238 -9.27 -3.56 4.63
N TYR A 239 -8.10 -3.71 5.26
CA TYR A 239 -7.16 -2.60 5.48
C TYR A 239 -6.53 -2.12 4.17
N ALA A 240 -6.13 -3.05 3.30
CA ALA A 240 -5.54 -2.73 2.01
C ALA A 240 -6.53 -2.00 1.09
N TRP A 241 -7.77 -2.50 1.00
CA TRP A 241 -8.82 -1.88 0.20
C TRP A 241 -9.25 -0.52 0.72
N PHE A 242 -9.35 -0.38 2.05
CA PHE A 242 -9.60 0.91 2.68
C PHE A 242 -8.50 1.93 2.35
N ALA A 243 -7.23 1.55 2.51
CA ALA A 243 -6.10 2.43 2.22
C ALA A 243 -6.06 2.83 0.74
N ASN A 244 -6.30 1.88 -0.16
CA ASN A 244 -6.37 2.12 -1.61
C ASN A 244 -7.46 3.11 -1.99
N GLU A 245 -8.72 2.81 -1.62
CA GLU A 245 -9.83 3.66 -2.03
C GLU A 245 -9.68 5.06 -1.43
N TYR A 246 -9.23 5.17 -0.17
CA TYR A 246 -9.04 6.48 0.44
C TYR A 246 -7.91 7.27 -0.24
N TYR A 247 -6.76 6.62 -0.50
CA TYR A 247 -5.65 7.23 -1.23
C TYR A 247 -6.10 7.76 -2.60
N TRP A 248 -6.77 6.92 -3.39
CA TRP A 248 -7.21 7.29 -4.73
C TRP A 248 -8.32 8.34 -4.69
N SER A 249 -9.19 8.32 -3.67
CA SER A 249 -10.24 9.32 -3.53
C SER A 249 -9.68 10.72 -3.24
N ILE A 250 -8.63 10.80 -2.40
CA ILE A 250 -7.89 12.04 -2.15
C ILE A 250 -7.16 12.50 -3.40
N SER A 251 -6.39 11.60 -4.03
CA SER A 251 -5.53 11.94 -5.16
C SER A 251 -6.33 12.36 -6.39
N CYS A 252 -7.45 11.69 -6.66
CA CYS A 252 -8.32 11.96 -7.80
C CYS A 252 -9.49 12.88 -7.48
N LYS A 253 -9.62 13.34 -6.23
CA LYS A 253 -10.68 14.24 -5.74
C LYS A 253 -12.09 13.75 -6.10
N LYS A 254 -12.33 12.44 -5.93
CA LYS A 254 -13.62 11.82 -6.24
C LYS A 254 -13.94 10.67 -5.31
N GLU A 255 -15.22 10.34 -5.21
CA GLU A 255 -15.68 9.13 -4.53
C GLU A 255 -15.82 8.00 -5.56
N TYR A 256 -15.36 6.80 -5.21
CA TYR A 256 -15.48 5.62 -6.05
C TYR A 256 -16.76 4.85 -5.77
N LYS A 257 -17.35 4.32 -6.85
CA LYS A 257 -18.49 3.39 -6.79
C LYS A 257 -18.04 2.01 -6.33
N ASP A 258 -19.02 1.22 -5.91
CA ASP A 258 -18.78 -0.13 -5.42
C ASP A 258 -18.10 -1.03 -6.48
N PRO A 259 -17.29 -1.99 -6.02
CA PRO A 259 -16.69 -2.99 -6.90
C PRO A 259 -17.77 -3.89 -7.50
N THR A 260 -17.63 -4.21 -8.78
CA THR A 260 -18.54 -5.11 -9.50
C THR A 260 -18.03 -6.55 -9.53
N THR A 261 -16.79 -6.79 -9.07
CA THR A 261 -16.13 -8.08 -9.16
C THR A 261 -15.07 -8.26 -8.06
N ASN A 262 -14.77 -9.51 -7.72
CA ASN A 262 -13.61 -9.90 -6.92
C ASN A 262 -12.39 -10.17 -7.80
N ARG A 263 -12.32 -9.64 -9.02
CA ARG A 263 -11.05 -9.61 -9.75
C ARG A 263 -10.10 -8.78 -8.91
N ASN A 264 -9.32 -9.50 -8.13
CA ASN A 264 -8.44 -9.00 -7.10
C ASN A 264 -7.00 -9.12 -7.58
N TYR A 265 -6.77 -10.09 -8.47
CA TYR A 265 -5.48 -10.42 -9.01
C TYR A 265 -5.70 -10.89 -10.44
N GLY A 266 -5.14 -10.16 -11.38
CA GLY A 266 -5.08 -10.57 -12.76
C GLY A 266 -3.91 -9.79 -13.30
N ILE A 267 -2.87 -10.53 -13.69
CA ILE A 267 -1.73 -10.04 -14.45
C ILE A 267 -2.27 -8.98 -15.40
N CYS A 268 -2.02 -7.71 -15.09
CA CYS A 268 -2.22 -6.66 -16.06
C CYS A 268 -0.92 -6.71 -16.85
N PRO A 269 -0.86 -7.31 -18.05
CA PRO A 269 0.30 -7.11 -18.88
C PRO A 269 0.42 -5.60 -19.07
N VAL A 270 1.43 -5.02 -18.43
CA VAL A 270 1.93 -3.68 -18.71
C VAL A 270 2.75 -3.77 -19.99
N ASP A 271 2.11 -4.16 -21.09
CA ASP A 271 2.77 -4.19 -22.39
C ASP A 271 2.29 -2.99 -23.20
N GLU A 272 3.21 -2.04 -23.35
CA GLU A 272 3.61 -1.40 -24.62
C GLU A 272 2.55 -1.42 -25.73
N ASP A 273 1.55 -0.56 -25.63
CA ASP A 273 1.29 0.46 -26.65
C ASP A 273 -0.04 1.16 -26.39
N ALA A 274 0.04 2.48 -26.41
CA ALA A 274 -1.06 3.39 -26.23
C ALA A 274 -2.01 3.41 -27.44
N THR A 275 -2.65 2.30 -27.79
CA THR A 275 -3.85 2.30 -28.64
C THR A 275 -4.64 1.00 -28.49
N GLY A 276 -5.68 1.01 -27.65
CA GLY A 276 -6.79 0.06 -27.76
C GLY A 276 -6.82 -1.03 -26.69
N GLY A 277 -7.69 -0.81 -25.70
CA GLY A 277 -8.36 -1.81 -24.86
C GLY A 277 -7.76 -3.21 -24.76
N ALA A 278 -6.69 -3.38 -24.00
CA ALA A 278 -6.31 -4.68 -23.46
C ALA A 278 -6.98 -4.85 -22.09
N GLY A 279 -8.10 -5.60 -22.07
CA GLY A 279 -8.72 -6.03 -20.83
C GLY A 279 -7.83 -7.01 -20.09
N CYS A 280 -7.82 -6.94 -18.75
CA CYS A 280 -7.17 -7.92 -17.88
C CYS A 280 -7.55 -9.34 -18.32
N THR A 281 -6.59 -10.11 -18.82
CA THR A 281 -6.82 -11.50 -19.23
C THR A 281 -6.96 -12.40 -18.01
N VAL A 282 -8.04 -13.17 -18.02
CA VAL A 282 -8.41 -14.17 -17.01
C VAL A 282 -7.47 -15.37 -17.11
N GLN A 283 -6.91 -15.82 -15.99
CA GLN A 283 -6.64 -17.24 -15.78
C GLN A 283 -7.60 -17.74 -14.70
#